data_AF-A0A1D8UU78-F1
#
_entry.id   AF-A0A1D8UU78-F1
#
_cell.length_a   1.000
_cell.length_b   1.000
_cell.length_c   1.000
_cell.angle_alpha   90.00
_cell.angle_beta   90.00
_cell.angle_gamma   90.00
#
_symmetry.space_group_name_H-M   'P 1'
#
loop_
_entity.id
_entity.type
_entity.pdbx_description
1 polymer ?
#
loop_
_entity_poly.entity_id
_entity_poly.type
_entity_poly.pdbx_seq_one_letter_code
_entity_poly.pdbx_strand_id
1 'polypeptide(L)'
;MMQNHEQTAQWHLEHSRLATQIAYRDPRQSWLSALNCAIARFRTVRILCMHSIGTEALRQLRNELAFHLIKISCWWDIDFCSCATLGLGRTALLGYASEHASSNMEDEALLDVLSKQDYMHRGARDHILVIAQETELPFTALYGIDGGKSFRFGWVGEDGKPHWSETSYNDFIGAWISSRLMASQQDAERFKQDEWIFARREHGQASIWHRRHFHMLDNPCILRSYVGADAQYLSCRSTLGKIEFERIVNGLAFRIAEEAFRLDLSIRNLLKQDNALPASLKTSMLIKQRARQHVRANVDVPQQAECNSMLNQLSAC
;
A
#
# COMPACT_ATOMS: atom_id res chain seq x y z
N MET A 1 -12.00 2.57 26.44
CA MET A 1 -10.84 3.34 26.92
C MET A 1 -9.70 2.38 27.16
N MET A 2 -8.60 2.60 26.42
CA MET A 2 -7.21 2.15 26.61
C MET A 2 -6.95 0.85 27.38
N GLN A 3 -6.59 -0.23 26.66
CA GLN A 3 -5.65 -1.25 27.18
C GLN A 3 -5.08 -2.12 26.05
N ASN A 4 -4.01 -1.63 25.42
CA ASN A 4 -2.95 -2.49 24.85
C ASN A 4 -1.63 -1.69 24.74
N HIS A 5 -1.33 -0.87 25.77
CA HIS A 5 -0.27 0.14 25.75
C HIS A 5 1.11 -0.33 26.23
N GLU A 6 1.34 -1.62 26.44
CA GLU A 6 2.65 -2.11 26.86
C GLU A 6 3.15 -3.23 25.94
N GLN A 7 3.22 -2.94 24.64
CA GLN A 7 4.31 -3.53 23.88
C GLN A 7 5.56 -2.74 24.22
N THR A 8 6.47 -3.39 24.94
CA THR A 8 7.69 -2.76 25.44
C THR A 8 8.54 -2.22 24.28
N ALA A 9 9.42 -1.26 24.57
CA ALA A 9 10.43 -0.80 23.62
C ALA A 9 11.17 -1.97 22.94
N GLN A 10 11.48 -3.02 23.71
CA GLN A 10 12.15 -4.21 23.22
C GLN A 10 11.36 -4.94 22.14
N TRP A 11 10.05 -5.13 22.32
CA TRP A 11 9.22 -5.79 21.31
C TRP A 11 9.27 -5.03 19.98
N HIS A 12 9.19 -3.69 20.01
CA HIS A 12 9.25 -2.89 18.79
C HIS A 12 10.61 -2.98 18.10
N LEU A 13 11.72 -2.98 18.85
CA LEU A 13 13.06 -3.13 18.29
C LEU A 13 13.23 -4.48 17.54
N GLU A 14 12.58 -5.53 18.02
CA GLU A 14 12.64 -6.87 17.43
C GLU A 14 11.67 -7.05 16.24
N HIS A 15 10.49 -6.44 16.27
CA HIS A 15 9.39 -6.81 15.37
C HIS A 15 8.99 -5.71 14.38
N SER A 16 9.42 -4.46 14.59
CA SER A 16 8.91 -3.31 13.81
C SER A 16 9.71 -2.93 12.58
N ARG A 17 10.88 -3.56 12.34
CA ARG A 17 11.67 -3.32 11.12
C ARG A 17 10.93 -3.87 9.90
N LEU A 18 10.80 -3.05 8.86
CA LEU A 18 9.96 -3.34 7.69
C LEU A 18 10.73 -3.84 6.49
N ALA A 19 12.05 -3.69 6.45
CA ALA A 19 12.87 -4.09 5.31
C ALA A 19 12.64 -5.55 4.86
N THR A 20 12.37 -6.46 5.81
CA THR A 20 12.09 -7.88 5.55
C THR A 20 10.61 -8.19 5.34
N GLN A 21 9.72 -7.24 5.64
CA GLN A 21 8.27 -7.42 5.61
C GLN A 21 7.63 -6.90 4.32
N ILE A 22 8.39 -6.14 3.51
CA ILE A 22 7.88 -5.48 2.30
C ILE A 22 8.63 -5.96 1.06
N ALA A 23 7.94 -6.71 0.21
CA ALA A 23 8.43 -7.03 -1.12
C ALA A 23 8.13 -5.90 -2.12
N TYR A 24 8.91 -4.81 -2.07
CA TYR A 24 8.76 -3.67 -2.99
C TYR A 24 8.79 -4.06 -4.48
N ARG A 25 9.49 -5.14 -4.82
CA ARG A 25 9.64 -5.63 -6.19
C ARG A 25 8.56 -6.62 -6.63
N ASP A 26 7.66 -7.02 -5.73
CA ASP A 26 6.56 -7.93 -6.03
C ASP A 26 5.19 -7.30 -5.73
N PRO A 27 4.56 -6.66 -6.74
CA PRO A 27 3.23 -6.07 -6.63
C PRO A 27 2.12 -7.04 -6.19
N ARG A 28 2.35 -8.35 -6.30
CA ARG A 28 1.36 -9.37 -5.90
C ARG A 28 1.28 -9.48 -4.38
N GLN A 29 2.28 -9.02 -3.63
CA GLN A 29 2.23 -9.01 -2.16
C GLN A 29 1.42 -7.82 -1.62
N SER A 30 0.90 -7.92 -0.40
CA SER A 30 0.02 -6.89 0.16
C SER A 30 0.82 -5.72 0.72
N TRP A 31 0.97 -4.67 -0.09
CA TRP A 31 1.52 -3.39 0.36
C TRP A 31 0.66 -2.72 1.44
N LEU A 32 -0.65 -3.00 1.44
CA LEU A 32 -1.58 -2.39 2.40
C LEU A 32 -1.31 -2.86 3.83
N SER A 33 -0.98 -4.15 3.99
CA SER A 33 -0.56 -4.71 5.27
C SER A 33 0.69 -4.00 5.79
N ALA A 34 1.70 -3.88 4.93
CA ALA A 34 2.94 -3.18 5.25
C ALA A 34 2.70 -1.70 5.65
N LEU A 35 1.84 -0.99 4.91
CA LEU A 35 1.50 0.40 5.20
C LEU A 35 0.81 0.56 6.56
N ASN A 36 -0.21 -0.26 6.83
CA ASN A 36 -0.95 -0.21 8.09
C ASN A 36 -0.04 -0.54 9.27
N CYS A 37 0.81 -1.57 9.14
CA CYS A 37 1.84 -1.91 10.13
C CYS A 37 2.80 -0.74 10.34
N ALA A 38 3.30 -0.12 9.27
CA ALA A 38 4.21 1.03 9.33
C ALA A 38 3.59 2.21 10.10
N ILE A 39 2.32 2.53 9.82
CA ILE A 39 1.59 3.62 10.48
C ILE A 39 1.41 3.32 11.97
N ALA A 40 0.89 2.14 12.30
CA ALA A 40 0.63 1.75 13.68
C ALA A 40 1.93 1.76 14.51
N ARG A 41 2.98 1.13 13.99
CA ARG A 41 4.28 1.03 14.66
C ARG A 41 4.98 2.37 14.76
N PHE A 42 4.93 3.21 13.72
CA PHE A 42 5.51 4.55 13.76
C PHE A 42 4.88 5.39 14.87
N ARG A 43 3.53 5.37 14.98
CA ARG A 43 2.81 6.10 16.04
C ARG A 43 3.28 5.63 17.42
N THR A 44 3.31 4.32 17.66
CA THR A 44 3.73 3.76 18.96
C THR A 44 5.19 4.06 19.28
N VAL A 45 6.12 3.80 18.35
CA VAL A 45 7.55 4.05 18.54
C VAL A 45 7.82 5.54 18.77
N ARG A 46 7.15 6.44 18.06
CA ARG A 46 7.26 7.88 18.29
C ARG A 46 6.86 8.26 19.72
N ILE A 47 5.77 7.69 20.24
CA ILE A 47 5.33 7.91 21.63
C ILE A 47 6.39 7.38 22.60
N LEU A 48 6.93 6.18 22.38
CA LEU A 48 7.98 5.61 23.22
C LEU A 48 9.24 6.50 23.25
N CYS A 49 9.67 7.05 22.11
CA CYS A 49 10.79 7.99 22.03
C CYS A 49 10.57 9.28 22.84
N MET A 50 9.31 9.70 23.04
CA MET A 50 8.97 10.90 23.81
C MET A 50 8.94 10.66 25.33
N HIS A 51 8.60 9.45 25.77
CA HIS A 51 8.34 9.14 27.19
C HIS A 51 9.48 8.36 27.88
N SER A 52 10.22 7.54 27.13
CA SER A 52 11.47 6.95 27.62
C SER A 52 12.63 7.91 27.35
N ILE A 53 13.73 7.85 28.10
CA ILE A 53 15.01 8.43 27.65
C ILE A 53 15.33 7.70 26.34
N GLY A 54 14.87 8.27 25.22
CA GLY A 54 14.70 7.55 23.97
C GLY A 54 16.03 7.00 23.52
N THR A 55 16.20 5.69 23.70
CA THR A 55 17.44 4.99 23.33
C THR A 55 17.70 5.23 21.85
N GLU A 56 18.97 5.32 21.49
CA GLU A 56 19.37 5.58 20.10
C GLU A 56 18.73 4.58 19.12
N ALA A 57 18.59 3.32 19.54
CA ALA A 57 17.92 2.27 18.78
C ALA A 57 16.43 2.59 18.45
N LEU A 58 15.67 3.17 19.39
CA LEU A 58 14.28 3.55 19.12
C LEU A 58 14.18 4.75 18.17
N ARG A 59 15.13 5.69 18.26
CA ARG A 59 15.20 6.83 17.33
C ARG A 59 15.52 6.36 15.91
N GLN A 60 16.48 5.44 15.77
CA GLN A 60 16.80 4.81 14.49
C GLN A 60 15.59 4.08 13.90
N LEU A 61 14.89 3.29 14.71
CA LEU A 61 13.67 2.60 14.27
C LEU A 61 12.56 3.58 13.83
N ARG A 62 12.33 4.67 14.58
CA ARG A 62 11.38 5.72 14.19
C ARG A 62 11.74 6.30 12.82
N ASN A 63 13.02 6.58 12.62
CA ASN A 63 13.55 7.20 11.39
C ASN A 63 13.43 6.24 10.19
N GLU A 64 13.76 4.95 10.37
CA GLU A 64 13.55 3.89 9.38
C GLU A 64 12.06 3.75 9.00
N LEU A 65 11.16 3.75 9.98
CA LEU A 65 9.72 3.69 9.74
C LEU A 65 9.22 4.92 8.97
N ALA A 66 9.72 6.12 9.28
CA ALA A 66 9.39 7.34 8.53
C ALA A 66 9.81 7.24 7.06
N PHE A 67 11.03 6.75 6.81
CA PHE A 67 11.54 6.53 5.46
C PHE A 67 10.66 5.53 4.70
N HIS A 68 10.30 4.41 5.31
CA HIS A 68 9.42 3.43 4.67
C HIS A 68 8.01 3.96 4.42
N LEU A 69 7.44 4.79 5.29
CA LEU A 69 6.13 5.41 5.05
C LEU A 69 6.15 6.29 3.78
N ILE A 70 7.21 7.08 3.60
CA ILE A 70 7.40 7.88 2.37
C ILE A 70 7.57 6.95 1.17
N LYS A 71 8.48 5.98 1.27
CA LYS A 71 8.78 5.03 0.20
C LYS A 71 7.53 4.31 -0.28
N ILE A 72 6.75 3.69 0.63
CA ILE A 72 5.48 2.99 0.32
C ILE A 72 4.49 3.95 -0.34
N SER A 73 4.31 5.16 0.20
CA SER A 73 3.34 6.11 -0.38
C SER A 73 3.65 6.46 -1.84
N CYS A 74 4.92 6.62 -2.18
CA CYS A 74 5.33 6.87 -3.57
C CYS A 74 5.27 5.61 -4.42
N TRP A 75 5.69 4.46 -3.89
CA TRP A 75 5.82 3.22 -4.64
C TRP A 75 4.50 2.69 -5.21
N TRP A 76 3.39 2.99 -4.54
CA TRP A 76 2.04 2.57 -4.89
C TRP A 76 1.08 3.73 -5.20
N ASP A 77 1.61 4.94 -5.43
CA ASP A 77 0.84 6.19 -5.70
C ASP A 77 -0.33 6.38 -4.72
N ILE A 78 -0.02 6.42 -3.42
CA ILE A 78 -1.01 6.58 -2.35
C ILE A 78 -0.98 8.03 -1.87
N ASP A 79 -2.16 8.67 -1.82
CA ASP A 79 -2.28 10.02 -1.28
C ASP A 79 -2.19 10.01 0.25
N PHE A 80 -0.96 10.01 0.74
CA PHE A 80 -0.64 9.94 2.16
C PHE A 80 -0.49 11.34 2.77
N CYS A 81 -1.47 11.73 3.58
CA CYS A 81 -1.40 12.95 4.38
C CYS A 81 -0.81 12.67 5.78
N SER A 82 0.50 12.91 5.96
CA SER A 82 1.16 12.76 7.27
C SER A 82 0.47 13.50 8.43
N CYS A 83 -0.14 14.66 8.18
CA CYS A 83 -0.88 15.40 9.20
C CYS A 83 -2.13 14.64 9.65
N ALA A 84 -2.99 14.24 8.70
CA ALA A 84 -4.22 13.52 9.00
C ALA A 84 -3.94 12.12 9.55
N THR A 85 -2.94 11.42 9.01
CA THR A 85 -2.66 10.03 9.34
C THR A 85 -1.72 9.88 10.54
N LEU A 86 -0.80 10.81 10.83
CA LEU A 86 0.17 10.65 11.92
C LEU A 86 0.12 11.77 12.97
N GLY A 87 -0.69 12.81 12.76
CA GLY A 87 -0.65 14.02 13.58
C GLY A 87 0.73 14.68 13.54
N LEU A 88 1.39 14.64 12.37
CA LEU A 88 2.75 15.15 12.17
C LEU A 88 2.84 15.91 10.85
N GLY A 89 3.47 17.09 10.86
CA GLY A 89 3.75 17.84 9.63
C GLY A 89 4.71 17.11 8.69
N ARG A 90 4.52 17.29 7.38
CA ARG A 90 5.36 16.66 6.33
C ARG A 90 6.85 16.95 6.52
N THR A 91 7.21 18.18 6.91
CA THR A 91 8.61 18.57 7.17
C THR A 91 9.26 17.73 8.26
N ALA A 92 8.53 17.47 9.35
CA ALA A 92 9.06 16.67 10.46
C ALA A 92 9.20 15.19 10.08
N LEU A 93 8.24 14.65 9.32
CA LEU A 93 8.36 13.29 8.78
C LEU A 93 9.58 13.15 7.86
N LEU A 94 9.79 14.12 6.97
CA LEU A 94 10.96 14.18 6.09
C LEU A 94 12.27 14.31 6.87
N GLY A 95 12.28 15.06 7.98
CA GLY A 95 13.43 15.14 8.88
C GLY A 95 13.85 13.77 9.41
N TYR A 96 12.90 13.00 9.95
CA TYR A 96 13.18 11.63 10.42
C TYR A 96 13.67 10.71 9.31
N ALA A 97 13.06 10.76 8.12
CA ALA A 97 13.50 9.97 6.99
C ALA A 97 14.91 10.37 6.50
N SER A 98 15.24 11.66 6.54
CA SER A 98 16.56 12.18 6.19
C SER A 98 17.64 11.71 7.16
N GLU A 99 17.33 11.67 8.46
CA GLU A 99 18.25 11.13 9.48
C GLU A 99 18.53 9.62 9.28
N HIS A 100 17.55 8.86 8.77
CA HIS A 100 17.80 7.46 8.39
C HIS A 100 18.67 7.36 7.14
N ALA A 101 18.29 8.09 6.10
CA ALA A 101 18.93 8.02 4.79
C ALA A 101 20.38 8.52 4.80
N SER A 102 20.76 9.44 5.70
CA SER A 102 22.12 10.00 5.75
C SER A 102 23.23 8.99 6.04
N SER A 103 22.88 7.76 6.43
CA SER A 103 23.84 6.69 6.68
C SER A 103 24.00 5.71 5.50
N ASN A 104 23.20 5.86 4.44
CA ASN A 104 23.17 4.97 3.28
C ASN A 104 22.94 5.77 1.98
N MET A 105 23.93 5.78 1.11
CA MET A 105 23.88 6.48 -0.18
C MET A 105 22.68 6.07 -1.06
N GLU A 106 22.28 4.79 -1.05
CA GLU A 106 21.14 4.32 -1.83
C GLU A 106 19.81 4.90 -1.32
N ASP A 107 19.64 4.93 0.00
CA ASP A 107 18.46 5.50 0.64
C ASP A 107 18.45 7.02 0.54
N GLU A 108 19.63 7.67 0.60
CA GLU A 108 19.77 9.12 0.35
C GLU A 108 19.37 9.47 -1.08
N ALA A 109 19.88 8.75 -2.08
CA ALA A 109 19.52 8.96 -3.48
C ALA A 109 18.01 8.75 -3.71
N LEU A 110 17.44 7.69 -3.12
CA LEU A 110 16.00 7.44 -3.22
C LEU A 110 15.19 8.54 -2.54
N LEU A 111 15.56 8.95 -1.32
CA LEU A 111 14.86 10.02 -0.61
C LEU A 111 14.95 11.34 -1.36
N ASP A 112 16.12 11.65 -1.94
CA ASP A 112 16.34 12.86 -2.74
C ASP A 112 15.32 12.93 -3.89
N VAL A 113 15.27 11.88 -4.72
CA VAL A 113 14.34 11.79 -5.85
C VAL A 113 12.89 11.92 -5.40
N LEU A 114 12.51 11.30 -4.27
CA LEU A 114 11.14 11.35 -3.76
C LEU A 114 10.79 12.68 -3.08
N SER A 115 11.78 13.46 -2.62
CA SER A 115 11.57 14.66 -1.80
C SER A 115 12.13 15.95 -2.42
N LYS A 116 13.35 16.34 -2.05
CA LYS A 116 13.96 17.65 -2.30
C LYS A 116 14.48 17.81 -3.73
N GLN A 117 15.00 16.73 -4.32
CA GLN A 117 15.58 16.74 -5.66
C GLN A 117 16.78 17.70 -5.77
N ASP A 118 17.67 17.62 -4.78
CA ASP A 118 18.91 18.39 -4.69
C ASP A 118 19.95 17.89 -5.72
N TYR A 119 19.97 16.57 -6.00
CA TYR A 119 20.90 15.97 -6.98
C TYR A 119 20.22 15.63 -8.31
N MET A 120 19.00 15.09 -8.27
CA MET A 120 18.24 14.81 -9.49
C MET A 120 17.43 16.04 -9.89
N HIS A 121 17.76 16.68 -11.02
CA HIS A 121 17.04 17.88 -11.46
C HIS A 121 15.53 17.65 -11.62
N ARG A 122 14.76 18.53 -10.98
CA ARG A 122 13.29 18.50 -11.05
C ARG A 122 12.80 18.59 -12.49
N GLY A 123 12.01 17.60 -12.90
CA GLY A 123 11.45 17.48 -14.24
C GLY A 123 12.38 16.87 -15.30
N ALA A 124 13.65 16.57 -14.97
CA ALA A 124 14.56 15.88 -15.89
C ALA A 124 14.15 14.42 -16.09
N ARG A 125 13.51 14.13 -17.23
CA ARG A 125 12.95 12.81 -17.55
C ARG A 125 14.00 11.80 -18.06
N ASP A 126 15.17 12.29 -18.41
CA ASP A 126 16.34 11.57 -18.90
C ASP A 126 17.31 11.19 -17.77
N HIS A 127 17.20 11.84 -16.62
CA HIS A 127 17.90 11.44 -15.40
C HIS A 127 17.05 10.41 -14.67
N ILE A 128 17.51 9.16 -14.58
CA ILE A 128 16.76 8.06 -14.00
C ILE A 128 17.60 7.35 -12.94
N LEU A 129 17.11 7.33 -11.70
CA LEU A 129 17.67 6.52 -10.62
C LEU A 129 17.19 5.10 -10.79
N VAL A 130 18.09 4.15 -11.05
CA VAL A 130 17.76 2.73 -11.15
C VAL A 130 17.51 2.16 -9.76
N ILE A 131 16.34 1.56 -9.55
CA ILE A 131 15.89 1.03 -8.26
C ILE A 131 15.77 -0.50 -8.23
N ALA A 132 15.66 -1.13 -9.40
CA ALA A 132 15.59 -2.57 -9.52
C ALA A 132 16.02 -3.05 -10.92
N GLN A 133 16.52 -4.28 -10.94
CA GLN A 133 16.82 -5.03 -12.15
C GLN A 133 16.16 -6.41 -12.03
N GLU A 134 15.63 -6.92 -13.13
CA GLU A 134 14.98 -8.24 -13.21
C GLU A 134 15.49 -8.98 -14.45
N THR A 135 16.03 -10.18 -14.24
CA THR A 135 16.65 -11.02 -15.28
C THR A 135 15.82 -12.25 -15.63
N GLU A 136 14.63 -12.42 -15.04
CA GLU A 136 13.76 -13.58 -15.29
C GLU A 136 12.88 -13.43 -16.55
N LEU A 137 12.79 -12.22 -17.09
CA LEU A 137 12.12 -11.90 -18.34
C LEU A 137 13.00 -12.28 -19.55
N PRO A 138 12.44 -12.34 -20.77
CA PRO A 138 13.22 -12.61 -22.00
C PRO A 138 14.34 -11.61 -22.29
N PHE A 139 14.38 -10.51 -21.54
CA PHE A 139 15.40 -9.46 -21.56
C PHE A 139 15.72 -9.04 -20.12
N THR A 140 16.85 -8.36 -19.92
CA THR A 140 17.15 -7.74 -18.61
C THR A 140 16.36 -6.46 -18.46
N ALA A 141 15.33 -6.49 -17.61
CA ALA A 141 14.50 -5.33 -17.30
C ALA A 141 15.15 -4.44 -16.23
N LEU A 142 14.99 -3.14 -16.41
CA LEU A 142 15.39 -2.09 -15.49
C LEU A 142 14.14 -1.33 -15.04
N TYR A 143 14.10 -0.98 -13.76
CA TYR A 143 13.09 -0.10 -13.21
C TYR A 143 13.77 1.09 -12.55
N GLY A 144 13.23 2.27 -12.78
CA GLY A 144 13.81 3.51 -12.30
C GLY A 144 12.76 4.54 -11.91
N ILE A 145 13.22 5.62 -11.28
CA ILE A 145 12.42 6.82 -11.01
C ILE A 145 13.12 8.00 -11.67
N ASP A 146 12.38 8.77 -12.46
CA ASP A 146 12.92 9.95 -13.13
C ASP A 146 12.78 11.25 -12.30
N GLY A 147 13.37 12.34 -12.78
CA GLY A 147 13.29 13.66 -12.14
C GLY A 147 11.87 14.25 -12.10
N GLY A 148 10.91 13.66 -12.80
CA GLY A 148 9.48 13.94 -12.68
C GLY A 148 8.80 13.18 -11.54
N LYS A 149 9.56 12.39 -10.76
CA LYS A 149 9.06 11.44 -9.74
C LYS A 149 8.16 10.37 -10.32
N SER A 150 8.32 10.07 -11.61
CA SER A 150 7.55 9.02 -12.28
C SER A 150 8.39 7.77 -12.39
N PHE A 151 7.75 6.63 -12.22
CA PHE A 151 8.36 5.33 -12.44
C PHE A 151 8.56 5.10 -13.93
N ARG A 152 9.71 4.50 -14.26
CA ARG A 152 10.14 4.16 -15.61
C ARG A 152 10.47 2.68 -15.68
N PHE A 153 10.20 2.12 -16.83
CA PHE A 153 10.63 0.79 -17.22
C PHE A 153 11.61 0.93 -18.40
N GLY A 154 12.67 0.14 -18.39
CA GLY A 154 13.65 0.04 -19.46
C GLY A 154 14.21 -1.37 -19.57
N TRP A 155 15.10 -1.58 -20.54
CA TRP A 155 15.79 -2.85 -20.76
C TRP A 155 17.25 -2.61 -21.12
N VAL A 156 18.10 -3.62 -20.90
CA VAL A 156 19.49 -3.60 -21.37
C VAL A 156 19.50 -4.08 -22.82
N GLY A 157 20.05 -3.26 -23.73
CA GLY A 157 20.23 -3.60 -25.14
C GLY A 157 21.37 -4.59 -25.36
N GLU A 158 21.52 -5.08 -26.58
CA GLU A 158 22.62 -5.97 -26.97
C GLU A 158 24.00 -5.33 -26.81
N ASP A 159 24.07 -3.99 -26.87
CA ASP A 159 25.28 -3.20 -26.65
C ASP A 159 25.62 -3.02 -25.15
N GLY A 160 24.83 -3.63 -24.25
CA GLY A 160 24.97 -3.54 -22.81
C GLY A 160 24.48 -2.22 -22.21
N LYS A 161 23.87 -1.33 -23.01
CA LYS A 161 23.40 -0.02 -22.52
C LYS A 161 21.92 -0.05 -22.12
N PRO A 162 21.51 0.80 -21.17
CA PRO A 162 20.11 0.91 -20.79
C PRO A 162 19.31 1.68 -21.84
N HIS A 163 18.18 1.12 -22.25
CA HIS A 163 17.15 1.77 -23.06
C HIS A 163 15.90 1.95 -22.21
N TRP A 164 15.38 3.18 -22.14
CA TRP A 164 14.20 3.51 -21.34
C TRP A 164 12.97 3.67 -22.22
N SER A 165 11.84 3.11 -21.79
CA SER A 165 10.55 3.38 -22.41
C SER A 165 10.21 4.87 -22.28
N GLU A 166 9.61 5.45 -23.32
CA GLU A 166 9.10 6.83 -23.30
C GLU A 166 7.94 7.01 -22.32
N THR A 167 7.22 5.93 -22.00
CA THR A 167 6.08 5.96 -21.09
C THR A 167 6.54 6.04 -19.63
N SER A 168 5.90 6.91 -18.87
CA SER A 168 6.08 7.07 -17.43
C SER A 168 4.84 6.63 -16.66
N TYR A 169 5.02 6.18 -15.42
CA TYR A 169 3.96 5.65 -14.56
C TYR A 169 3.97 6.34 -13.20
N ASN A 170 2.80 6.47 -12.57
CA ASN A 170 2.71 7.11 -11.25
C ASN A 170 3.22 6.20 -10.12
N ASP A 171 3.20 4.89 -10.33
CA ASP A 171 3.62 3.87 -9.37
C ASP A 171 4.50 2.79 -10.01
N PHE A 172 5.12 1.99 -9.16
CA PHE A 172 5.96 0.87 -9.60
C PHE A 172 5.17 -0.22 -10.32
N ILE A 173 3.90 -0.45 -9.94
CA ILE A 173 3.07 -1.51 -10.50
C ILE A 173 2.83 -1.26 -12.00
N GLY A 174 2.54 -0.03 -12.40
CA GLY A 174 2.38 0.34 -13.81
C GLY A 174 3.63 0.05 -14.64
N ALA A 175 4.81 0.42 -14.14
CA ALA A 175 6.08 0.11 -14.81
C ALA A 175 6.33 -1.41 -14.87
N TRP A 176 6.03 -2.12 -13.79
CA TRP A 176 6.15 -3.57 -13.66
C TRP A 176 5.21 -4.34 -14.61
N ILE A 177 3.96 -3.92 -14.76
CA ILE A 177 3.02 -4.50 -15.73
C ILE A 177 3.53 -4.28 -17.16
N SER A 178 4.04 -3.08 -17.45
CA SER A 178 4.49 -2.75 -18.80
C SER A 178 5.71 -3.55 -19.25
N SER A 179 6.64 -3.88 -18.35
CA SER A 179 7.75 -4.77 -18.68
C SER A 179 7.26 -6.17 -19.08
N ARG A 180 6.22 -6.68 -18.42
CA ARG A 180 5.62 -7.98 -18.71
C ARG A 180 4.76 -7.97 -19.98
N LEU A 181 4.13 -6.84 -20.28
CA LEU A 181 3.46 -6.66 -21.57
C LEU A 181 4.49 -6.69 -22.71
N MET A 182 5.65 -6.06 -22.56
CA MET A 182 6.75 -6.18 -23.52
C MET A 182 7.29 -7.62 -23.59
N ALA A 183 7.45 -8.29 -22.45
CA ALA A 183 7.87 -9.70 -22.41
C ALA A 183 6.89 -10.62 -23.17
N SER A 184 5.58 -10.38 -23.08
CA SER A 184 4.57 -11.14 -23.83
C SER A 184 4.66 -11.01 -25.36
N GLN A 185 5.30 -9.95 -25.85
CA GLN A 185 5.54 -9.75 -27.28
C GLN A 185 6.77 -10.54 -27.77
N GLN A 186 7.68 -10.89 -26.86
CA GLN A 186 8.91 -11.64 -27.16
C GLN A 186 8.78 -13.14 -26.87
N ASP A 187 8.02 -13.51 -25.84
CA ASP A 187 7.79 -14.89 -25.39
C ASP A 187 6.32 -15.08 -25.01
N ALA A 188 5.48 -15.32 -26.03
CA ALA A 188 4.05 -15.48 -25.89
C ALA A 188 3.64 -16.79 -25.20
N GLU A 189 4.52 -17.81 -25.19
CA GLU A 189 4.26 -19.08 -24.51
C GLU A 189 4.33 -18.92 -23.00
N ARG A 190 5.35 -18.21 -22.51
CA ARG A 190 5.55 -17.98 -21.07
C ARG A 190 4.72 -16.81 -20.53
N PHE A 191 4.50 -15.77 -21.34
CA PHE A 191 3.78 -14.56 -20.93
C PHE A 191 2.58 -14.34 -21.85
N LYS A 192 1.39 -14.73 -21.38
CA LYS A 192 0.15 -14.53 -22.13
C LYS A 192 -0.16 -13.03 -22.23
N GLN A 193 -0.27 -12.51 -23.46
CA GLN A 193 -0.50 -11.09 -23.70
C GLN A 193 -1.81 -10.59 -23.06
N ASP A 194 -2.90 -11.35 -23.17
CA ASP A 194 -4.20 -11.00 -22.62
C ASP A 194 -4.15 -10.75 -21.10
N GLU A 195 -3.41 -11.56 -20.35
CA GLU A 195 -3.22 -11.41 -18.90
C GLU A 195 -2.71 -10.00 -18.56
N TRP A 196 -1.69 -9.52 -19.28
CA TRP A 196 -1.05 -8.24 -19.01
C TRP A 196 -1.82 -7.05 -19.56
N ILE A 197 -2.58 -7.22 -20.65
CA ILE A 197 -3.54 -6.21 -21.13
C ILE A 197 -4.63 -6.00 -20.07
N PHE A 198 -5.21 -7.08 -19.53
CA PHE A 198 -6.21 -7.00 -18.48
C PHE A 198 -5.62 -6.43 -17.19
N ALA A 199 -4.43 -6.88 -16.76
CA ALA A 199 -3.76 -6.37 -15.57
C ALA A 199 -3.56 -4.86 -15.63
N ARG A 200 -3.11 -4.32 -16.77
CA ARG A 200 -2.94 -2.87 -16.95
C ARG A 200 -4.24 -2.10 -16.78
N ARG A 201 -5.33 -2.60 -17.38
CA ARG A 201 -6.66 -1.96 -17.29
C ARG A 201 -7.20 -2.01 -15.86
N GLU A 202 -7.14 -3.18 -15.24
CA GLU A 202 -7.68 -3.42 -13.90
C GLU A 202 -6.89 -2.65 -12.84
N HIS A 203 -5.56 -2.63 -12.93
CA HIS A 203 -4.71 -1.82 -12.06
C HIS A 203 -5.00 -0.32 -12.20
N GLY A 204 -5.21 0.18 -13.43
CA GLY A 204 -5.64 1.57 -13.65
C GLY A 204 -6.97 1.92 -12.97
N GLN A 205 -7.86 0.95 -12.75
CA GLN A 205 -9.08 1.13 -11.96
C GLN A 205 -8.81 1.01 -10.46
N ALA A 206 -7.98 0.04 -10.05
CA ALA A 206 -7.59 -0.18 -8.65
C ALA A 206 -6.83 1.02 -8.05
N SER A 207 -5.97 1.68 -8.83
CA SER A 207 -5.17 2.84 -8.38
C SER A 207 -6.03 4.02 -7.94
N ILE A 208 -7.25 4.16 -8.47
CA ILE A 208 -8.22 5.17 -8.01
C ILE A 208 -8.64 4.89 -6.57
N TRP A 209 -8.84 3.62 -6.22
CA TRP A 209 -9.17 3.18 -4.87
C TRP A 209 -7.97 3.33 -3.92
N HIS A 210 -6.77 2.99 -4.39
CA HIS A 210 -5.53 3.10 -3.60
C HIS A 210 -5.24 4.56 -3.22
N ARG A 211 -5.32 5.50 -4.18
CA ARG A 211 -5.17 6.93 -3.90
C ARG A 211 -6.16 7.44 -2.87
N ARG A 212 -7.38 6.92 -2.87
CA ARG A 212 -8.44 7.33 -1.93
C ARG A 212 -8.37 6.62 -0.58
N HIS A 213 -7.41 5.74 -0.35
CA HIS A 213 -7.38 4.87 0.84
C HIS A 213 -7.58 5.63 2.16
N PHE A 214 -6.87 6.75 2.35
CA PHE A 214 -6.98 7.59 3.55
C PHE A 214 -8.16 8.58 3.52
N HIS A 215 -8.65 8.94 2.34
CA HIS A 215 -9.78 9.87 2.16
C HIS A 215 -11.15 9.20 2.28
N MET A 216 -11.21 7.87 2.20
CA MET A 216 -12.47 7.14 2.30
C MET A 216 -12.95 6.94 3.75
N LEU A 217 -12.24 7.46 4.76
CA LEU A 217 -12.61 7.25 6.17
C LEU A 217 -13.94 7.93 6.53
N ASP A 218 -14.29 9.00 5.82
CA ASP A 218 -15.54 9.74 6.01
C ASP A 218 -16.53 9.55 4.85
N ASN A 219 -16.45 8.44 4.10
CA ASN A 219 -17.30 8.24 2.92
C ASN A 219 -18.76 7.93 3.32
N PRO A 220 -19.73 8.83 3.11
CA PRO A 220 -21.13 8.62 3.48
C PRO A 220 -21.81 7.54 2.63
N CYS A 221 -21.17 7.09 1.55
CA CYS A 221 -21.69 6.14 0.57
C CYS A 221 -20.89 4.81 0.58
N ILE A 222 -20.38 4.37 1.74
CA ILE A 222 -19.52 3.18 1.86
C ILE A 222 -20.15 1.92 1.24
N LEU A 223 -21.47 1.73 1.37
CA LEU A 223 -22.18 0.60 0.78
C LEU A 223 -22.21 0.67 -0.75
N ARG A 224 -22.41 1.85 -1.34
CA ARG A 224 -22.35 2.03 -2.80
C ARG A 224 -20.95 1.81 -3.33
N SER A 225 -19.93 2.30 -2.61
CA SER A 225 -18.54 2.04 -2.94
C SER A 225 -18.22 0.54 -2.92
N TYR A 226 -18.72 -0.19 -1.91
CA TYR A 226 -18.58 -1.63 -1.84
C TYR A 226 -19.25 -2.35 -3.02
N VAL A 227 -20.48 -1.98 -3.39
CA VAL A 227 -21.18 -2.56 -4.55
C VAL A 227 -20.38 -2.34 -5.84
N GLY A 228 -19.89 -1.11 -6.06
CA GLY A 228 -19.09 -0.79 -7.24
C GLY A 228 -17.78 -1.56 -7.30
N ALA A 229 -17.07 -1.67 -6.18
CA ALA A 229 -15.82 -2.43 -6.09
C ALA A 229 -16.05 -3.94 -6.25
N ASP A 230 -17.14 -4.49 -5.70
CA ASP A 230 -17.48 -5.91 -5.84
C ASP A 230 -17.84 -6.27 -7.29
N ALA A 231 -18.58 -5.41 -7.99
CA ALA A 231 -18.84 -5.58 -9.41
C ALA A 231 -17.54 -5.55 -10.24
N GLN A 232 -16.59 -4.66 -9.91
CA GLN A 232 -15.28 -4.62 -10.55
C GLN A 232 -14.49 -5.91 -10.27
N TYR A 233 -14.43 -6.35 -9.00
CA TYR A 233 -13.78 -7.60 -8.59
C TYR A 233 -14.30 -8.82 -9.37
N LEU A 234 -15.62 -8.96 -9.50
CA LEU A 234 -16.23 -10.07 -10.26
C LEU A 234 -15.96 -9.99 -11.76
N SER A 235 -15.64 -8.81 -12.28
CA SER A 235 -15.30 -8.60 -13.69
C SER A 235 -13.82 -8.82 -14.01
N CYS A 236 -12.95 -8.88 -12.99
CA CYS A 236 -11.51 -9.02 -13.19
C CYS A 236 -11.15 -10.33 -13.91
N ARG A 237 -10.29 -10.21 -14.91
CA ARG A 237 -9.76 -11.29 -15.73
C ARG A 237 -8.34 -11.63 -15.33
N SER A 238 -7.51 -10.64 -15.01
CA SER A 238 -6.11 -10.89 -14.64
C SER A 238 -5.96 -11.42 -13.21
N THR A 239 -4.87 -12.13 -12.94
CA THR A 239 -4.51 -12.54 -11.58
C THR A 239 -4.21 -11.32 -10.71
N LEU A 240 -3.48 -10.33 -11.22
CA LEU A 240 -3.15 -9.13 -10.47
C LEU A 240 -4.40 -8.32 -10.09
N GLY A 241 -5.29 -8.07 -11.05
CA GLY A 241 -6.51 -7.31 -10.81
C GLY A 241 -7.42 -8.00 -9.79
N LYS A 242 -7.55 -9.34 -9.84
CA LYS A 242 -8.28 -10.09 -8.79
C LYS A 242 -7.68 -9.87 -7.41
N ILE A 243 -6.35 -9.91 -7.28
CA ILE A 243 -5.66 -9.68 -6.00
C ILE A 243 -5.90 -8.25 -5.50
N GLU A 244 -5.75 -7.24 -6.36
CA GLU A 244 -5.95 -5.83 -5.98
C GLU A 244 -7.41 -5.57 -5.56
N PHE A 245 -8.37 -6.01 -6.36
CA PHE A 245 -9.78 -5.79 -6.08
C PHE A 245 -10.31 -6.61 -4.89
N GLU A 246 -9.82 -7.83 -4.67
CA GLU A 246 -10.14 -8.58 -3.46
C GLU A 246 -9.76 -7.80 -2.20
N ARG A 247 -8.57 -7.17 -2.19
CA ARG A 247 -8.11 -6.35 -1.07
C ARG A 247 -9.00 -5.12 -0.86
N ILE A 248 -9.36 -4.44 -1.95
CA ILE A 248 -10.25 -3.26 -1.91
C ILE A 248 -11.62 -3.65 -1.34
N VAL A 249 -12.24 -4.71 -1.86
CA VAL A 249 -13.57 -5.18 -1.43
C VAL A 249 -13.54 -5.65 0.03
N ASN A 250 -12.49 -6.36 0.44
CA ASN A 250 -12.33 -6.80 1.82
C ASN A 250 -12.12 -5.62 2.78
N GLY A 251 -11.35 -4.60 2.39
CA GLY A 251 -11.20 -3.37 3.17
C GLY A 251 -12.50 -2.57 3.30
N LEU A 252 -13.28 -2.47 2.22
CA LEU A 252 -14.61 -1.85 2.25
C LEU A 252 -15.58 -2.62 3.14
N ALA A 253 -15.56 -3.96 3.10
CA ALA A 253 -16.34 -4.81 3.99
C ALA A 253 -15.99 -4.57 5.47
N PHE A 254 -14.70 -4.44 5.78
CA PHE A 254 -14.26 -4.12 7.14
C PHE A 254 -14.80 -2.76 7.59
N ARG A 255 -14.75 -1.72 6.75
CA ARG A 255 -15.31 -0.40 7.06
C ARG A 255 -16.82 -0.41 7.28
N ILE A 256 -17.57 -1.20 6.49
CA ILE A 256 -19.01 -1.39 6.71
C ILE A 256 -19.25 -1.99 8.11
N ALA A 257 -18.41 -2.94 8.53
CA ALA A 257 -18.51 -3.55 9.84
C ALA A 257 -18.14 -2.55 10.96
N GLU A 258 -17.07 -1.77 10.80
CA GLU A 258 -16.71 -0.69 11.73
C GLU A 258 -17.84 0.33 11.88
N GLU A 259 -18.46 0.74 10.77
CA GLU A 259 -19.56 1.70 10.77
C GLU A 259 -20.81 1.14 11.47
N ALA A 260 -21.17 -0.12 11.18
CA ALA A 260 -22.25 -0.80 11.88
C ALA A 260 -21.99 -0.85 13.39
N PHE A 261 -20.76 -1.16 13.80
CA PHE A 261 -20.36 -1.21 15.20
C PHE A 261 -20.44 0.18 15.87
N ARG A 262 -19.93 1.21 15.19
CA ARG A 262 -19.95 2.60 15.66
C ARG A 262 -21.36 3.13 15.89
N LEU A 263 -22.31 2.72 15.04
CA LEU A 263 -23.72 3.10 15.12
C LEU A 263 -24.55 2.18 16.03
N ASP A 264 -23.94 1.18 16.67
CA ASP A 264 -24.63 0.15 17.46
C ASP A 264 -25.73 -0.60 16.66
N LEU A 265 -25.42 -0.94 15.41
CA LEU A 265 -26.30 -1.64 14.48
C LEU A 265 -25.71 -3.00 14.07
N SER A 266 -26.58 -3.96 13.75
CA SER A 266 -26.15 -5.13 12.97
C SER A 266 -25.83 -4.68 11.54
N ILE A 267 -24.90 -5.39 10.86
CA ILE A 267 -24.60 -5.14 9.43
C ILE A 267 -25.90 -5.18 8.62
N ARG A 268 -26.82 -6.10 8.95
CA ARG A 268 -28.11 -6.22 8.26
C ARG A 268 -28.99 -4.98 8.45
N ASN A 269 -29.04 -4.42 9.65
CA ASN A 269 -29.79 -3.19 9.91
C ASN A 269 -29.18 -1.98 9.20
N LEU A 270 -27.85 -1.90 9.11
CA LEU A 270 -27.18 -0.89 8.29
C LEU A 270 -27.55 -1.02 6.80
N LEU A 271 -27.61 -2.26 6.27
CA LEU A 271 -28.02 -2.49 4.87
C LEU A 271 -29.46 -2.03 4.59
N LYS A 272 -30.38 -2.12 5.57
CA LYS A 272 -31.76 -1.65 5.42
C LYS A 272 -31.85 -0.13 5.26
N GLN A 273 -30.85 0.63 5.72
CA GLN A 273 -30.88 2.09 5.69
C GLN A 273 -30.54 2.65 4.30
N ASP A 274 -29.68 2.00 3.50
CA ASP A 274 -29.18 2.56 2.23
C ASP A 274 -29.73 1.87 0.97
N ASN A 275 -30.50 0.78 1.06
CA ASN A 275 -31.09 0.04 -0.09
C ASN A 275 -30.10 -0.35 -1.23
N ALA A 276 -28.80 -0.09 -1.07
CA ALA A 276 -27.76 -0.35 -2.07
C ALA A 276 -27.50 -1.86 -2.26
N LEU A 277 -27.82 -2.65 -1.24
CA LEU A 277 -27.67 -4.08 -1.20
C LEU A 277 -28.89 -4.74 -0.55
N PRO A 278 -29.23 -5.99 -0.92
CA PRO A 278 -30.25 -6.74 -0.22
C PRO A 278 -29.88 -6.92 1.26
N ALA A 279 -30.78 -6.54 2.17
CA ALA A 279 -30.65 -6.74 3.61
C ALA A 279 -30.90 -8.20 4.04
N SER A 280 -30.18 -9.12 3.39
CA SER A 280 -30.26 -10.56 3.59
C SER A 280 -29.16 -11.06 4.53
N LEU A 281 -29.44 -12.17 5.23
CA LEU A 281 -28.44 -12.84 6.09
C LEU A 281 -27.19 -13.25 5.28
N LYS A 282 -27.39 -13.72 4.05
CA LYS A 282 -26.31 -14.12 3.14
C LYS A 282 -25.36 -12.94 2.87
N THR A 283 -25.91 -11.76 2.56
CA THR A 283 -25.13 -10.55 2.30
C THR A 283 -24.35 -10.13 3.55
N SER A 284 -25.00 -10.10 4.72
CA SER A 284 -24.32 -9.72 5.97
C SER A 284 -23.20 -10.70 6.37
N MET A 285 -23.42 -12.00 6.16
CA MET A 285 -22.39 -13.02 6.43
C MET A 285 -21.20 -12.88 5.47
N LEU A 286 -21.44 -12.61 4.19
CA LEU A 286 -20.38 -12.38 3.22
C LEU A 286 -19.53 -11.15 3.57
N ILE A 287 -20.18 -10.02 3.94
CA ILE A 287 -19.48 -8.82 4.39
C ILE A 287 -18.63 -9.15 5.64
N LYS A 288 -19.20 -9.83 6.63
CA LYS A 288 -18.47 -10.22 7.84
C LYS A 288 -17.28 -11.16 7.54
N GLN A 289 -17.44 -12.11 6.63
CA GLN A 289 -16.36 -13.00 6.19
C GLN A 289 -15.22 -12.22 5.53
N ARG A 290 -15.55 -11.32 4.60
CA ARG A 290 -14.58 -10.45 3.91
C ARG A 290 -13.87 -9.49 4.87
N ALA A 291 -14.59 -8.94 5.84
CA ALA A 291 -14.03 -8.13 6.91
C ALA A 291 -12.99 -8.92 7.73
N ARG A 292 -13.27 -10.19 8.08
CA ARG A 292 -12.31 -11.06 8.77
C ARG A 292 -11.07 -11.35 7.92
N GLN A 293 -11.25 -11.57 6.61
CA GLN A 293 -10.13 -11.74 5.69
C GLN A 293 -9.25 -10.48 5.65
N HIS A 294 -9.86 -9.28 5.67
CA HIS A 294 -9.11 -8.03 5.76
C HIS A 294 -8.29 -7.94 7.04
N VAL A 295 -8.89 -8.21 8.21
CA VAL A 295 -8.19 -8.17 9.50
C VAL A 295 -6.99 -9.11 9.49
N ARG A 296 -7.17 -10.35 9.03
CA ARG A 296 -6.09 -11.34 8.97
C ARG A 296 -4.94 -10.91 8.05
N ALA A 297 -5.25 -10.29 6.91
CA ALA A 297 -4.25 -10.00 5.88
C ALA A 297 -3.58 -8.63 6.03
N ASN A 298 -4.28 -7.62 6.55
CA ASN A 298 -3.88 -6.21 6.41
C ASN A 298 -3.87 -5.41 7.72
N VAL A 299 -4.31 -5.97 8.84
CA VAL A 299 -4.22 -5.32 10.16
C VAL A 299 -2.98 -5.83 10.89
N ASP A 300 -2.25 -4.92 11.54
CA ASP A 300 -1.05 -5.29 12.30
C ASP A 300 -1.41 -6.30 13.41
N VAL A 301 -0.57 -7.30 13.60
CA VAL A 301 -0.82 -8.45 14.50
C VAL A 301 -1.34 -8.03 15.88
N PRO A 302 -0.77 -7.00 16.55
CA PRO A 302 -1.23 -6.58 17.88
C PRO A 302 -2.69 -6.06 17.90
N GLN A 303 -3.18 -5.54 16.78
CA GLN A 303 -4.53 -4.97 16.65
C GLN A 303 -5.58 -6.00 16.22
N GLN A 304 -5.15 -7.15 15.66
CA GLN A 304 -6.08 -8.14 15.11
C GLN A 304 -7.06 -8.70 16.16
N ALA A 305 -6.63 -8.86 17.42
CA ALA A 305 -7.49 -9.36 18.48
C ALA A 305 -8.68 -8.44 18.75
N GLU A 306 -8.43 -7.12 18.81
CA GLU A 306 -9.46 -6.11 19.03
C GLU A 306 -10.44 -6.04 17.85
N CYS A 307 -9.92 -5.98 16.62
CA CYS A 307 -10.75 -5.98 15.42
C CYS A 307 -11.61 -7.26 15.32
N ASN A 308 -11.05 -8.43 15.66
CA ASN A 308 -11.82 -9.67 15.67
C ASN A 308 -12.88 -9.70 16.78
N SER A 309 -12.58 -9.12 17.95
CA SER A 309 -13.56 -8.96 19.04
C SER A 309 -14.75 -8.10 18.59
N MET A 310 -14.48 -6.94 17.97
CA MET A 310 -15.49 -6.07 17.36
C MET A 310 -16.35 -6.85 16.35
N LEU A 311 -15.72 -7.58 15.42
CA LEU A 311 -16.43 -8.38 14.44
C LEU A 311 -17.27 -9.49 15.08
N ASN A 312 -16.87 -10.04 16.23
CA ASN A 312 -17.66 -11.03 16.94
C ASN A 312 -18.90 -10.43 17.62
N GLN A 313 -18.79 -9.20 18.14
CA GLN A 313 -19.89 -8.46 18.78
C GLN A 313 -20.96 -8.03 17.78
N LEU A 314 -20.60 -7.83 16.51
CA LEU A 314 -21.56 -7.67 15.41
C LEU A 314 -22.34 -8.98 15.20
N SER A 315 -23.41 -9.17 15.96
CA SER A 315 -24.28 -10.34 15.88
C SER A 315 -24.98 -10.42 14.51
N ALA A 316 -25.23 -11.66 14.09
CA ALA A 316 -26.06 -11.95 12.91
C ALA A 316 -27.53 -11.93 13.34
N CYS A 317 -28.11 -10.74 13.48
CA CYS A 317 -29.56 -10.54 13.59
C CYS A 317 -30.08 -9.79 12.35
#